data_AF-A0A7K8ZT70-F1
#
_entry.id   AF-A0A7K8ZT70-F1
#
_cell.length_a   1.000
_cell.length_b   1.000
_cell.length_c   1.000
_cell.angle_alpha   90.00
_cell.angle_beta   90.00
_cell.angle_gamma   90.00
#
_symmetry.space_group_name_H-M   'P 1'
#
loop_
_entity.id
_entity.type
_entity.pdbx_description
1 polymer ?
#
loop_
_entity_poly.entity_id
_entity_poly.type
_entity_poly.pdbx_seq_one_letter_code
_entity_poly.pdbx_strand_id
1 'polypeptide(L)'
;VSIPPELRSAVIKIALNATPCSVTCGVGIKVEEMCEITPAGERRNCSLVRSLCLSTWMCGLHHISVPVGHPIRLRCLLEDLSNLGNHTYSFTWRWAPGLITTNDLLFQPLENLGAAFSLASATEADAGTYCCDMRIRESIKLIKRIYFGLRVIPRDLVDLNFQKSLTWEQKLVANLEDGSAGNGSREGQEHFWEKGVFYEAMLGIGSGVLGGFLVSLMLCC
;
A
#
# COMPACT_ATOMS: atom_id res chain seq x y z
N VAL A 1 58.98 0.14 13.37
CA VAL A 1 57.86 0.99 13.83
C VAL A 1 57.81 0.89 15.36
N SER A 2 58.04 1.97 16.10
CA SER A 2 57.93 1.97 17.57
C SER A 2 56.51 2.31 18.00
N ILE A 3 55.83 1.37 18.65
CA ILE A 3 54.48 1.59 19.17
C ILE A 3 54.59 2.42 20.47
N PRO A 4 53.88 3.56 20.59
CA PRO A 4 53.83 4.39 21.80
C PRO A 4 53.48 3.58 23.05
N PRO A 5 54.06 3.89 24.22
CA PRO A 5 53.87 3.12 25.45
C PRO A 5 52.40 3.06 25.91
N GLU A 6 51.60 4.08 25.63
CA GLU A 6 50.17 4.14 25.98
C GLU A 6 49.33 3.11 25.19
N LEU A 7 49.75 2.77 23.98
CA LEU A 7 49.06 1.80 23.12
C LEU A 7 49.44 0.34 23.44
N ARG A 8 50.47 0.11 24.28
CA ARG A 8 50.91 -1.23 24.66
C ARG A 8 50.02 -1.89 25.73
N SER A 9 49.18 -1.11 26.40
CA SER A 9 48.24 -1.58 27.44
C SER A 9 46.78 -1.26 27.12
N ALA A 10 46.50 -0.57 26.01
CA ALA A 10 45.15 -0.16 25.66
C ALA A 10 44.27 -1.35 25.27
N VAL A 11 43.11 -1.45 25.92
CA VAL A 11 42.04 -2.37 25.53
C VAL A 11 41.06 -1.60 24.65
N ILE A 12 40.81 -2.09 23.45
CA ILE A 12 39.95 -1.40 22.47
C ILE A 12 38.67 -2.21 22.30
N LYS A 13 37.51 -1.54 22.40
CA LYS A 13 36.22 -2.15 22.09
C LYS A 13 35.90 -1.93 20.62
N ILE A 14 35.77 -3.00 19.84
CA ILE A 14 35.50 -2.93 18.40
C ILE A 14 34.35 -3.85 17.98
N ALA A 15 33.68 -3.49 16.88
CA ALA A 15 32.72 -4.35 16.21
C ALA A 15 33.46 -5.39 15.38
N LEU A 16 33.25 -6.68 15.66
CA LEU A 16 33.86 -7.77 14.89
C LEU A 16 32.95 -8.24 13.76
N ASN A 17 31.66 -8.37 14.05
CA ASN A 17 30.64 -8.81 13.12
C ASN A 17 29.41 -7.90 13.23
N ALA A 18 28.70 -7.73 12.12
CA ALA A 18 27.48 -6.95 12.08
C ALA A 18 26.47 -7.59 11.12
N THR A 19 25.19 -7.54 11.49
CA THR A 19 24.11 -7.86 10.55
C THR A 19 23.98 -6.76 9.49
N PRO A 20 23.39 -7.05 8.32
CA PRO A 20 22.92 -6.03 7.41
C PRO A 20 21.96 -5.04 8.10
N CYS A 21 21.84 -3.85 7.54
CA CYS A 21 20.88 -2.86 8.01
C CYS A 21 19.45 -3.38 7.77
N SER A 22 18.55 -3.20 8.74
CA SER A 22 17.13 -3.61 8.63
C SER A 22 16.33 -2.87 7.55
N VAL A 23 16.90 -1.80 6.99
CA VAL A 23 16.28 -1.01 5.91
C VAL A 23 17.19 -0.99 4.69
N THR A 24 16.58 -0.90 3.52
CA THR A 24 17.29 -0.72 2.25
C THR A 24 17.67 0.74 2.00
N CYS A 25 16.94 1.68 2.60
CA CYS A 25 17.16 3.13 2.50
C CYS A 25 16.88 3.83 3.85
N GLY A 26 17.49 4.99 4.05
CA GLY A 26 17.33 5.80 5.25
C GLY A 26 18.01 5.21 6.47
N VAL A 27 17.49 5.59 7.64
CA VAL A 27 18.00 5.13 8.93
C VAL A 27 17.28 3.84 9.37
N GLY A 28 18.05 2.88 9.88
CA GLY A 28 17.58 1.60 10.36
C GLY A 28 18.41 1.10 11.54
N ILE A 29 18.17 -0.15 11.92
CA ILE A 29 18.84 -0.86 13.01
C ILE A 29 19.68 -2.00 12.46
N LYS A 30 20.87 -2.20 13.01
CA LYS A 30 21.67 -3.42 12.86
C LYS A 30 22.10 -3.96 14.22
N VAL A 31 22.50 -5.21 14.26
CA VAL A 31 23.07 -5.85 15.46
C VAL A 31 24.56 -6.04 15.24
N GLU A 32 25.37 -5.56 16.18
CA GLU A 32 26.83 -5.64 16.15
C GLU A 32 27.34 -6.46 17.32
N GLU A 33 28.31 -7.33 17.05
CA GLU A 33 29.07 -8.04 18.07
C GLU A 33 30.27 -7.18 18.48
N MET A 34 30.18 -6.59 19.68
CA MET A 34 31.19 -5.70 20.25
C MET A 34 32.04 -6.48 21.25
N CYS A 35 33.35 -6.60 20.98
CA CYS A 35 34.31 -7.27 21.84
C CYS A 35 35.46 -6.32 22.24
N GLU A 36 36.05 -6.57 23.39
CA GLU A 36 37.30 -5.96 23.81
C GLU A 36 38.49 -6.75 23.24
N ILE A 37 39.44 -6.05 22.64
CA ILE A 37 40.68 -6.61 22.13
C ILE A 37 41.84 -6.13 23.00
N THR A 38 42.60 -7.08 23.54
CA THR A 38 43.81 -6.80 24.29
C THR A 38 44.99 -6.54 23.33
N PRO A 39 46.11 -5.96 23.80
CA PRO A 39 47.33 -5.80 23.01
C PRO A 39 47.91 -7.12 22.46
N ALA A 40 47.57 -8.25 23.08
CA ALA A 40 47.93 -9.60 22.63
C ALA A 40 47.00 -10.16 21.53
N GLY A 41 45.96 -9.40 21.13
CA GLY A 41 44.98 -9.82 20.12
C GLY A 41 43.87 -10.73 20.65
N GLU A 42 43.82 -10.98 21.96
CA GLU A 42 42.76 -11.80 22.57
C GLU A 42 41.44 -11.04 22.63
N ARG A 43 40.35 -11.74 22.29
CA ARG A 43 38.97 -11.23 22.38
C ARG A 43 38.39 -11.53 23.75
N ARG A 44 37.87 -10.52 24.42
CA ARG A 44 37.21 -10.63 25.73
C ARG A 44 35.91 -9.83 25.73
N ASN A 45 35.01 -10.15 26.67
CA ASN A 45 33.79 -9.36 26.93
C ASN A 45 32.95 -9.05 25.67
N CYS A 46 32.71 -10.06 24.84
CA CYS A 46 31.88 -9.94 23.65
C CYS A 46 30.40 -9.80 24.01
N SER A 47 29.72 -8.84 23.41
CA SER A 47 28.28 -8.59 23.63
C SER A 47 27.61 -8.18 22.33
N LEU A 48 26.36 -8.61 22.15
CA LEU A 48 25.53 -8.17 21.03
C LEU A 48 24.87 -6.84 21.40
N VAL A 49 25.08 -5.83 20.56
CA VAL A 49 24.57 -4.47 20.75
C VAL A 49 23.74 -4.08 19.53
N ARG A 50 22.58 -3.47 19.76
CA ARG A 50 21.80 -2.84 18.69
C ARG A 50 22.34 -1.44 18.43
N SER A 51 22.63 -1.13 17.18
CA SER A 51 23.11 0.18 16.77
C SER A 51 22.36 0.70 15.55
N LEU A 52 22.37 2.02 15.37
CA LEU A 52 21.79 2.65 14.19
C LEU A 52 22.68 2.41 12.97
N CYS A 53 22.05 2.22 11.83
CA CYS A 53 22.70 2.20 10.52
C CYS A 53 22.02 3.19 9.58
N LEU A 54 22.82 3.76 8.67
CA LEU A 54 22.34 4.64 7.61
C LEU A 54 22.68 3.98 6.28
N SER A 55 21.65 3.70 5.48
CA SER A 55 21.79 3.25 4.10
C SER A 55 21.79 4.46 3.15
N THR A 56 21.31 4.29 1.92
CA THR A 56 21.09 5.39 0.98
C THR A 56 20.01 6.34 1.52
N TRP A 57 20.28 7.65 1.53
CA TRP A 57 19.33 8.62 2.07
C TRP A 57 18.06 8.77 1.22
N MET A 58 18.07 8.31 -0.05
CA MET A 58 16.95 8.41 -0.97
C MET A 58 16.17 7.09 -1.03
N CYS A 59 14.94 7.09 -0.52
CA CYS A 59 14.06 5.92 -0.50
C CYS A 59 13.18 5.76 -1.74
N GLY A 60 13.10 6.77 -2.59
CA GLY A 60 12.26 6.73 -3.79
C GLY A 60 10.77 6.90 -3.50
N LEU A 61 9.95 6.42 -4.43
CA LEU A 61 8.50 6.59 -4.46
C LEU A 61 7.76 5.31 -4.04
N HIS A 62 6.96 5.42 -3.00
CA HIS A 62 6.05 4.38 -2.54
C HIS A 62 4.62 4.70 -2.97
N HIS A 63 4.02 3.81 -3.76
CA HIS A 63 2.63 3.96 -4.19
C HIS A 63 1.67 3.42 -3.13
N ILE A 64 0.67 4.22 -2.79
CA ILE A 64 -0.40 3.84 -1.85
C ILE A 64 -1.72 4.16 -2.52
N SER A 65 -2.64 3.19 -2.52
CA SER A 65 -3.99 3.39 -3.03
C SER A 65 -4.99 3.13 -1.90
N VAL A 66 -5.93 4.06 -1.71
CA VAL A 66 -6.92 4.00 -0.63
C VAL A 66 -8.29 4.37 -1.18
N PRO A 67 -9.37 3.64 -0.83
CA PRO A 67 -10.72 4.05 -1.22
C PRO A 67 -11.16 5.32 -0.51
N VAL A 68 -12.02 6.12 -1.16
CA VAL A 68 -12.61 7.33 -0.54
C VAL A 68 -13.26 6.99 0.80
N GLY A 69 -13.04 7.84 1.80
CA GLY A 69 -13.62 7.72 3.14
C GLY A 69 -12.76 6.95 4.15
N HIS A 70 -11.63 6.37 3.73
CA HIS A 70 -10.81 5.54 4.61
C HIS A 70 -9.65 6.34 5.24
N PRO A 71 -9.26 6.00 6.48
CA PRO A 71 -8.12 6.64 7.12
C PRO A 71 -6.80 6.23 6.45
N ILE A 72 -5.83 7.15 6.46
CA ILE A 72 -4.47 6.87 5.99
C ILE A 72 -3.44 7.49 6.92
N ARG A 73 -2.32 6.79 7.10
CA ARG A 73 -1.15 7.27 7.86
C ARG A 73 0.13 7.02 7.08
N LEU A 74 0.82 8.09 6.69
CA LEU A 74 2.12 8.07 6.05
C LEU A 74 3.20 8.29 7.12
N ARG A 75 4.21 7.41 7.20
CA ARG A 75 5.24 7.45 8.26
C ARG A 75 6.63 7.65 7.66
N CYS A 76 7.35 8.68 8.10
CA CYS A 76 8.74 8.88 7.70
C CYS A 76 9.72 8.05 8.53
N LEU A 77 9.43 7.89 9.82
CA LEU A 77 10.24 7.16 10.77
C LEU A 77 9.49 5.92 11.27
N LEU A 78 10.20 4.81 11.42
CA LEU A 78 9.69 3.61 12.07
C LEU A 78 9.67 3.81 13.60
N GLU A 79 8.66 3.30 14.29
CA GLU A 79 8.49 3.47 15.74
C GLU A 79 9.72 2.99 16.54
N ASP A 80 10.32 1.86 16.14
CA ASP A 80 11.47 1.25 16.82
C ASP A 80 12.75 2.11 16.82
N LEU A 81 12.84 3.10 15.93
CA LEU A 81 14.01 3.98 15.81
C LEU A 81 13.94 5.18 16.76
N SER A 82 12.75 5.50 17.27
CA SER A 82 12.54 6.65 18.15
C SER A 82 13.28 6.51 19.49
N ASN A 83 13.51 5.26 19.90
CA ASN A 83 14.13 4.91 21.19
C ASN A 83 15.62 4.52 21.05
N LEU A 84 16.17 4.52 19.82
CA LEU A 84 17.53 4.05 19.55
C LEU A 84 18.38 5.22 19.05
N GLY A 85 19.33 5.67 19.88
CA GLY A 85 20.28 6.74 19.56
C GLY A 85 20.06 8.03 20.35
N ASN A 86 21.08 8.88 20.37
CA ASN A 86 21.08 10.18 21.07
C ASN A 86 20.73 11.36 20.14
N HIS A 87 20.24 11.11 18.93
CA HIS A 87 19.99 12.15 17.94
C HIS A 87 18.54 12.63 18.00
N THR A 88 18.35 13.94 17.93
CA THR A 88 17.03 14.51 17.71
C THR A 88 16.77 14.68 16.21
N TYR A 89 15.61 14.24 15.74
CA TYR A 89 15.25 14.32 14.32
C TYR A 89 14.35 15.52 14.05
N SER A 90 14.46 16.08 12.85
CA SER A 90 13.52 17.06 12.31
C SER A 90 12.91 16.53 11.01
N PHE A 91 11.63 16.86 10.82
CA PHE A 91 10.84 16.40 9.68
C PHE A 91 10.34 17.60 8.89
N THR A 92 10.44 17.52 7.57
CA THR A 92 9.88 18.51 6.66
C THR A 92 9.00 17.80 5.67
N TRP A 93 7.73 18.19 5.62
CA TRP A 93 6.75 17.64 4.71
C TRP A 93 6.48 18.60 3.56
N ARG A 94 6.30 18.04 2.38
CA ARG A 94 5.85 18.77 1.20
C ARG A 94 4.84 17.94 0.42
N TRP A 95 3.98 18.59 -0.35
CA TRP A 95 2.89 17.94 -1.08
C TRP A 95 2.76 18.48 -2.50
N ALA A 96 2.59 17.58 -3.47
CA ALA A 96 2.28 17.89 -4.86
C ALA A 96 0.83 17.43 -5.13
N PRO A 97 -0.17 18.32 -5.14
CA PRO A 97 -1.58 17.97 -5.29
C PRO A 97 -1.86 17.31 -6.64
N GLY A 98 -2.60 16.20 -6.63
CA GLY A 98 -3.08 15.50 -7.83
C GLY A 98 -2.01 14.86 -8.72
N LEU A 99 -0.73 15.00 -8.38
CA LEU A 99 0.39 14.56 -9.22
C LEU A 99 1.20 13.46 -8.54
N ILE A 100 1.55 12.42 -9.30
CA ILE A 100 2.50 11.39 -8.89
C ILE A 100 3.87 11.76 -9.47
N THR A 101 4.76 12.31 -8.65
CA THR A 101 6.01 12.91 -9.12
C THR A 101 7.12 12.89 -8.06
N THR A 102 8.37 12.83 -8.52
CA THR A 102 9.56 13.05 -7.69
C THR A 102 10.26 14.37 -8.01
N ASN A 103 9.64 15.22 -8.85
CA ASN A 103 10.17 16.54 -9.19
C ASN A 103 9.92 17.53 -8.05
N ASP A 104 10.98 17.86 -7.31
CA ASP A 104 10.94 18.72 -6.12
C ASP A 104 10.34 20.12 -6.35
N LEU A 105 10.32 20.61 -7.60
CA LEU A 105 9.78 21.94 -7.94
C LEU A 105 8.24 22.03 -7.86
N LEU A 106 7.56 20.89 -7.89
CA LEU A 106 6.09 20.82 -7.89
C LEU A 106 5.50 20.73 -6.48
N PHE A 107 6.35 20.73 -5.46
CA PHE A 107 5.97 20.47 -4.08
C PHE A 107 5.75 21.77 -3.30
N GLN A 108 4.63 21.86 -2.61
CA GLN A 108 4.29 22.93 -1.68
C GLN A 108 4.59 22.51 -0.23
N PRO A 109 5.07 23.40 0.64
CA PRO A 109 5.29 23.07 2.04
C PRO A 109 4.00 22.62 2.75
N LEU A 110 4.12 21.62 3.63
CA LEU A 110 3.03 21.17 4.49
C LEU A 110 3.45 21.37 5.95
N GLU A 111 2.76 22.27 6.65
CA GLU A 111 3.19 22.76 7.96
C GLU A 111 2.83 21.84 9.13
N ASN A 112 3.60 21.95 10.23
CA ASN A 112 3.27 21.43 11.55
C ASN A 112 3.07 19.90 11.64
N LEU A 113 3.80 19.14 10.81
CA LEU A 113 3.77 17.68 10.82
C LEU A 113 5.01 17.09 11.50
N GLY A 114 4.79 16.10 12.36
CA GLY A 114 5.85 15.33 13.00
C GLY A 114 6.40 14.22 12.11
N ALA A 115 6.74 13.08 12.72
CA ALA A 115 7.25 11.91 12.01
C ALA A 115 6.23 11.22 11.09
N ALA A 116 4.96 11.56 11.21
CA ALA A 116 3.86 10.97 10.44
C ALA A 116 2.84 12.03 10.02
N PHE A 117 2.25 11.81 8.85
CA PHE A 117 1.08 12.51 8.34
C PHE A 117 -0.11 11.56 8.41
N SER A 118 -1.27 12.03 8.84
CA SER A 118 -2.47 11.20 8.92
C SER A 118 -3.72 11.96 8.53
N LEU A 119 -4.58 11.29 7.77
CA LEU A 119 -5.93 11.73 7.44
C LEU A 119 -6.91 10.74 8.07
N ALA A 120 -7.95 11.27 8.72
CA ALA A 120 -9.01 10.43 9.30
C ALA A 120 -9.91 9.81 8.21
N SER A 121 -10.05 10.51 7.09
CA SER A 121 -10.89 10.10 5.96
C SER A 121 -10.29 10.71 4.69
N ALA A 122 -9.82 9.87 3.77
CA ALA A 122 -9.21 10.31 2.52
C ALA A 122 -10.27 10.70 1.49
N THR A 123 -10.06 11.82 0.82
CA THR A 123 -10.87 12.37 -0.27
C THR A 123 -10.06 12.45 -1.55
N GLU A 124 -10.70 12.62 -2.70
CA GLU A 124 -9.99 12.74 -3.98
C GLU A 124 -9.02 13.93 -4.03
N ALA A 125 -9.32 15.01 -3.28
CA ALA A 125 -8.44 16.17 -3.16
C ALA A 125 -7.14 15.87 -2.41
N ASP A 126 -7.10 14.81 -1.58
CA ASP A 126 -5.90 14.36 -0.89
C ASP A 126 -4.97 13.55 -1.81
N ALA A 127 -5.41 13.19 -3.01
CA ALA A 127 -4.56 12.51 -3.97
C ALA A 127 -3.36 13.38 -4.38
N GLY A 128 -2.22 12.75 -4.62
CA GLY A 128 -0.98 13.44 -5.00
C GLY A 128 0.26 12.77 -4.42
N THR A 129 1.37 13.50 -4.40
CA THR A 129 2.61 13.00 -3.80
C THR A 129 2.95 13.75 -2.52
N TYR A 130 3.18 13.01 -1.45
CA TYR A 130 3.70 13.55 -0.19
C TYR A 130 5.19 13.22 -0.10
N CYS A 131 6.03 14.23 0.04
CA CYS A 131 7.45 14.08 0.28
C CYS A 131 7.76 14.33 1.74
N CYS A 132 8.55 13.46 2.35
CA CYS A 132 9.09 13.68 3.68
C CYS A 132 10.61 13.65 3.68
N ASP A 133 11.20 14.72 4.19
CA ASP A 133 12.62 14.85 4.47
C ASP A 133 12.87 14.71 5.98
N MET A 134 13.72 13.78 6.36
CA MET A 134 14.19 13.58 7.72
C MET A 134 15.63 14.05 7.84
N ARG A 135 15.89 14.95 8.78
CA ARG A 135 17.21 15.49 9.07
C ARG A 135 17.60 15.23 10.51
N ILE A 136 18.91 15.11 10.75
CA ILE A 136 19.47 15.19 12.10
C ILE A 136 19.43 16.67 12.51
N ARG A 137 18.80 17.00 13.64
CA ARG A 137 18.56 18.40 14.02
C ARG A 137 19.86 19.16 14.28
N GLU A 138 20.83 18.53 14.92
CA GLU A 138 22.08 19.17 15.33
C GLU A 138 22.98 19.51 14.13
N SER A 139 22.94 18.69 13.07
CA SER A 139 23.80 18.84 11.88
C SER A 139 23.05 19.26 10.62
N ILE A 140 21.72 19.30 10.65
CA ILE A 140 20.82 19.57 9.51
C ILE A 140 21.00 18.55 8.36
N LYS A 141 21.80 17.50 8.56
CA LYS A 141 22.11 16.49 7.54
C LYS A 141 20.85 15.71 7.16
N LEU A 142 20.54 15.68 5.86
CA LEU A 142 19.48 14.83 5.32
C LEU A 142 19.89 13.35 5.41
N ILE A 143 19.05 12.56 6.07
CA ILE A 143 19.30 11.14 6.32
C ILE A 143 18.23 10.23 5.71
N LYS A 144 17.04 10.77 5.40
CA LYS A 144 16.01 10.04 4.69
C LYS A 144 15.15 11.02 3.89
N ARG A 145 14.91 10.70 2.62
CA ARG A 145 13.91 11.32 1.76
C ARG A 145 13.05 10.22 1.17
N ILE A 146 11.74 10.33 1.36
CA ILE A 146 10.76 9.36 0.87
C ILE A 146 9.59 10.10 0.23
N TYR A 147 9.12 9.58 -0.89
CA TYR A 147 7.94 10.06 -1.59
C TYR A 147 6.82 9.04 -1.44
N PHE A 148 5.61 9.49 -1.13
CA PHE A 148 4.40 8.68 -1.04
C PHE A 148 3.44 9.16 -2.12
N GLY A 149 3.25 8.35 -3.16
CA GLY A 149 2.27 8.60 -4.20
C GLY A 149 0.90 8.08 -3.76
N LEU A 150 0.06 8.96 -3.23
CA LEU A 150 -1.28 8.66 -2.76
C LEU A 150 -2.30 8.74 -3.90
N ARG A 151 -2.95 7.61 -4.17
CA ARG A 151 -4.13 7.51 -5.05
C ARG A 151 -5.35 7.28 -4.20
N VAL A 152 -6.36 8.13 -4.35
CA VAL A 152 -7.65 7.94 -3.69
C VAL A 152 -8.64 7.40 -4.72
N ILE A 153 -9.15 6.19 -4.50
CA ILE A 153 -10.00 5.47 -5.44
C ILE A 153 -11.47 5.80 -5.13
N PRO A 154 -12.21 6.39 -6.08
CA PRO A 154 -13.64 6.64 -5.91
C PRO A 154 -14.41 5.33 -5.83
N ARG A 155 -15.51 5.32 -5.07
CA ARG A 155 -16.31 4.10 -4.87
C ARG A 155 -16.89 3.54 -6.17
N ASP A 156 -17.11 4.40 -7.16
CA ASP A 156 -17.88 4.07 -8.38
C ASP A 156 -17.00 3.75 -9.60
N LEU A 157 -15.66 3.76 -9.44
CA LEU A 157 -14.71 3.59 -10.55
C LEU A 157 -14.14 2.18 -10.68
N VAL A 158 -14.26 1.35 -9.64
CA VAL A 158 -13.78 -0.05 -9.66
C VAL A 158 -14.85 -0.96 -9.02
N ASP A 159 -15.68 -1.57 -9.87
CA ASP A 159 -16.60 -2.63 -9.44
C ASP A 159 -15.79 -3.94 -9.26
N LEU A 160 -15.27 -4.17 -8.05
CA LEU A 160 -14.55 -5.39 -7.69
C LEU A 160 -15.46 -6.62 -7.60
N ASN A 161 -16.74 -6.49 -7.97
CA ASN A 161 -17.64 -7.63 -8.04
C ASN A 161 -17.29 -8.48 -9.27
N PHE A 162 -16.34 -9.40 -9.06
CA PHE A 162 -15.89 -10.34 -10.07
C PHE A 162 -17.06 -11.12 -10.71
N GLN A 163 -18.10 -11.44 -9.93
CA GLN A 163 -19.30 -12.08 -10.43
C GLN A 163 -20.00 -11.26 -11.51
N LYS A 164 -20.00 -9.92 -11.45
CA LYS A 164 -20.57 -9.10 -12.52
C LYS A 164 -19.76 -9.17 -13.81
N SER A 165 -18.44 -9.34 -13.70
CA SER A 165 -17.51 -9.44 -14.84
C SER A 165 -17.45 -10.83 -15.48
N LEU A 166 -17.94 -11.86 -14.79
CA LEU A 166 -17.99 -13.22 -15.34
C LEU A 166 -18.96 -13.32 -16.53
N THR A 167 -18.54 -14.03 -17.56
CA THR A 167 -19.45 -14.46 -18.63
C THR A 167 -20.48 -15.44 -18.09
N TRP A 168 -21.58 -15.65 -18.83
CA TRP A 168 -22.66 -16.55 -18.41
C TRP A 168 -22.13 -17.97 -18.09
N GLU A 169 -21.21 -18.47 -18.91
CA GLU A 169 -20.60 -19.79 -18.77
C GLU A 169 -19.76 -19.87 -17.50
N GLN A 170 -19.00 -18.82 -17.19
CA GLN A 170 -18.17 -18.74 -15.98
C GLN A 170 -19.01 -18.62 -14.71
N LYS A 171 -20.15 -17.90 -14.77
CA LYS A 171 -21.12 -17.86 -13.67
C LYS A 171 -21.71 -19.24 -13.40
N LEU A 172 -22.03 -20.00 -14.44
CA LEU A 172 -22.58 -21.34 -14.30
C LEU A 172 -21.58 -22.27 -13.61
N VAL A 173 -20.30 -22.21 -14.00
CA VAL A 173 -19.23 -23.00 -13.36
C VAL A 173 -19.02 -22.60 -11.89
N ALA A 174 -18.94 -21.30 -11.59
CA ALA A 174 -18.74 -20.82 -10.22
C ALA A 174 -19.91 -21.23 -9.28
N ASN A 175 -21.15 -21.17 -9.77
CA ASN A 175 -22.32 -21.59 -8.99
C ASN A 175 -22.42 -23.12 -8.83
N LEU A 176 -21.89 -23.90 -9.78
CA LEU A 176 -21.80 -25.36 -9.66
C LEU A 176 -20.75 -25.78 -8.62
N GLU A 177 -19.68 -25.00 -8.43
CA GLU A 177 -18.65 -25.22 -7.41
C GLU A 177 -19.13 -24.85 -5.99
N ASP A 178 -19.85 -23.73 -5.82
CA ASP A 178 -20.45 -23.34 -4.53
C ASP A 178 -21.65 -24.23 -4.12
N GLY A 179 -22.24 -24.97 -5.06
CA GLY A 179 -23.37 -25.87 -4.83
C GLY A 179 -23.07 -27.14 -4.03
N SER A 180 -21.82 -27.42 -3.67
CA SER A 180 -21.46 -28.59 -2.84
C SER A 180 -21.61 -28.36 -1.32
N ALA A 181 -21.98 -27.15 -0.87
CA ALA A 181 -22.19 -26.88 0.55
C ALA A 181 -23.38 -25.93 0.81
N GLY A 182 -24.59 -26.48 0.85
CA GLY A 182 -25.64 -25.97 1.74
C GLY A 182 -26.90 -25.38 1.07
N ASN A 183 -28.02 -26.03 1.35
CA ASN A 183 -29.43 -25.63 1.23
C ASN A 183 -29.74 -24.25 0.61
N GLY A 184 -30.32 -24.31 -0.60
CA GLY A 184 -30.80 -23.17 -1.35
C GLY A 184 -31.88 -22.34 -0.64
N SER A 185 -31.71 -21.02 -0.74
CA SER A 185 -32.77 -20.05 -0.50
C SER A 185 -33.54 -19.78 -1.79
N ARG A 186 -34.85 -20.03 -1.76
CA ARG A 186 -35.83 -19.87 -2.84
C ARG A 186 -36.19 -18.39 -3.05
N GLU A 187 -35.30 -17.60 -3.64
CA GLU A 187 -35.64 -16.22 -4.04
C GLU A 187 -35.33 -15.90 -5.51
N GLY A 188 -34.49 -16.68 -6.19
CA GLY A 188 -34.15 -16.46 -7.61
C GLY A 188 -35.09 -17.10 -8.63
N GLN A 189 -36.03 -17.96 -8.20
CA GLN A 189 -36.83 -18.78 -9.11
C GLN A 189 -38.10 -18.08 -9.62
N GLU A 190 -38.60 -17.06 -8.91
CA GLU A 190 -39.84 -16.36 -9.29
C GLU A 190 -39.65 -15.46 -10.53
N HIS A 191 -38.50 -14.79 -10.63
CA HIS A 191 -38.23 -13.83 -11.72
C HIS A 191 -37.94 -14.51 -13.09
N PHE A 192 -37.66 -15.82 -13.09
CA PHE A 192 -37.39 -16.60 -14.30
C PHE A 192 -38.68 -17.00 -15.04
N TRP A 193 -39.74 -17.33 -14.30
CA TRP A 193 -41.02 -17.73 -14.90
C TRP A 193 -41.76 -16.55 -15.54
N GLU A 194 -41.59 -15.34 -15.01
CA GLU A 194 -42.29 -14.16 -15.54
C GLU A 194 -41.78 -13.71 -16.92
N LYS A 195 -40.48 -13.92 -17.22
CA LYS A 195 -39.91 -13.59 -18.54
C LYS A 195 -40.21 -14.65 -19.62
N GLY A 196 -40.33 -15.92 -19.24
CA GLY A 196 -40.67 -16.99 -20.19
C GLY A 196 -42.09 -16.87 -20.73
N VAL A 197 -43.06 -16.58 -19.84
CA VAL A 197 -44.48 -16.45 -20.20
C VAL A 197 -44.74 -15.23 -21.11
N PHE A 198 -43.99 -14.14 -20.92
CA PHE A 198 -44.16 -12.92 -21.74
C PHE A 198 -43.70 -13.13 -23.20
N TYR A 199 -42.71 -13.99 -23.44
CA TYR A 199 -42.18 -14.25 -24.78
C TYR A 199 -43.10 -15.16 -25.61
N GLU A 200 -43.72 -16.16 -24.99
CA GLU A 200 -44.71 -17.02 -25.65
C GLU A 200 -46.04 -16.28 -25.91
N ALA A 201 -46.49 -15.41 -25.00
CA ALA A 201 -47.71 -14.63 -25.21
C ALA A 201 -47.59 -13.63 -26.39
N MET A 202 -46.44 -12.99 -26.58
CA MET A 202 -46.21 -12.06 -27.70
C MET A 202 -46.12 -12.76 -29.06
N LEU A 203 -45.62 -14.00 -29.12
CA LEU A 203 -45.63 -14.82 -30.34
C LEU A 203 -47.03 -15.35 -30.68
N GLY A 204 -47.85 -15.64 -29.67
CA GLY A 204 -49.25 -16.07 -29.85
C GLY A 204 -50.15 -14.96 -30.43
N ILE A 205 -49.99 -13.71 -29.97
CA ILE A 205 -50.83 -12.58 -30.41
C ILE A 205 -50.48 -12.14 -31.85
N GLY A 206 -49.20 -12.20 -32.24
CA GLY A 206 -48.76 -11.80 -33.58
C GLY A 206 -49.26 -12.71 -34.71
N SER A 207 -49.46 -14.01 -34.46
CA SER A 207 -49.92 -14.97 -35.47
C SER A 207 -51.44 -14.95 -35.67
N GLY A 208 -52.23 -14.68 -34.63
CA GLY A 208 -53.69 -14.61 -34.70
C GLY A 208 -54.20 -13.43 -35.54
N VAL A 209 -53.53 -12.28 -35.48
CA VAL A 209 -53.94 -11.07 -36.21
C VAL A 209 -53.67 -11.20 -37.71
N LEU A 210 -52.55 -11.80 -38.13
CA LEU A 210 -52.28 -12.07 -39.55
C LEU A 210 -53.24 -13.14 -40.12
N GLY A 211 -53.52 -14.20 -39.35
CA GLY A 211 -54.44 -15.25 -39.78
C GLY A 211 -55.88 -14.75 -39.97
N GLY A 212 -56.39 -13.94 -39.04
CA GLY A 212 -57.73 -13.35 -39.14
C GLY A 212 -57.88 -12.37 -40.29
N PHE A 213 -56.86 -11.57 -40.58
CA PHE A 213 -56.88 -10.61 -41.69
C PHE A 213 -56.88 -11.31 -43.06
N LEU A 214 -56.13 -12.41 -43.21
CA LEU A 214 -56.09 -13.19 -44.45
C LEU A 214 -57.40 -13.94 -44.73
N VAL A 215 -58.07 -14.45 -43.70
CA VAL A 215 -59.38 -15.12 -43.86
C VAL A 215 -60.50 -14.10 -44.19
N SER A 216 -60.46 -12.91 -43.61
CA SER A 216 -61.43 -11.83 -43.92
C SER A 216 -61.31 -11.32 -45.37
N LEU A 217 -60.08 -11.26 -45.91
CA LEU A 217 -59.86 -10.88 -47.31
C LEU A 217 -60.32 -11.96 -48.31
N MET A 218 -60.27 -13.24 -47.93
CA MET A 218 -60.71 -14.35 -48.78
C MET A 218 -62.24 -14.57 -48.78
N LEU A 219 -62.95 -14.08 -47.77
CA LEU A 219 -64.42 -14.14 -47.67
C LEU A 219 -65.14 -12.93 -48.29
N CYS A 220 -64.40 -11.93 -48.76
CA CYS A 220 -64.93 -10.71 -49.41
C CYS A 220 -64.81 -10.72 -50.95
N CYS A 221 -64.74 -11.89 -51.58
CA CYS A 221 -64.89 -12.09 -53.03
C CYS A 221 -66.05 -13.05 -53.30
#